data_AF-A0A376YCV2-F1
#
_entry.id   AF-A0A376YCV2-F1
#
_cell.length_a   1.000
_cell.length_b   1.000
_cell.length_c   1.000
_cell.angle_alpha   90.00
_cell.angle_beta   90.00
_cell.angle_gamma   90.00
#
_symmetry.space_group_name_H-M   'P 1'
#
loop_
_entity.id
_entity.type
_entity.pdbx_description
1 polymer ?
#
loop_
_entity_poly.entity_id
_entity_poly.type
_entity_poly.pdbx_seq_one_letter_code
_entity_poly.pdbx_strand_id
1 'polypeptide(L)'
;MPLAFYYWSGFIADLSDLVRIRNDTRQCTFDRLSASRYPLEMAQPQYQQWLEDHLTHNPEDLHLQPAGKIYLAETPWFNISATIIRERLQNGESCEDLLPEPVLTYINQQGLYR
;
A
#
# COMPACT_ATOMS: atom_id res chain seq x y z
N MET A 1 11.73 -0.96 19.05
CA MET A 1 11.15 -1.37 17.76
C MET A 1 10.48 -0.14 17.15
N PRO A 2 11.02 0.48 16.10
CA PRO A 2 10.29 1.50 15.35
C PRO A 2 9.04 0.86 14.70
N LEU A 3 7.91 1.59 14.72
CA LEU A 3 6.61 1.17 14.20
C LEU A 3 6.48 1.62 12.75
N ALA A 4 6.77 0.77 11.78
CA ALA A 4 6.52 1.08 10.37
C ALA A 4 5.04 0.80 10.02
N PHE A 5 4.37 1.79 9.45
CA PHE A 5 3.04 1.61 8.85
C PHE A 5 3.19 1.48 7.35
N TYR A 6 2.78 0.34 6.81
CA TYR A 6 2.80 0.05 5.38
C TYR A 6 1.46 0.38 4.75
N TYR A 7 1.47 1.21 3.71
CA TYR A 7 0.27 1.59 2.99
C TYR A 7 0.32 1.05 1.56
N TRP A 8 -0.76 0.40 1.12
CA TRP A 8 -0.89 -0.10 -0.24
C TRP A 8 -1.44 0.99 -1.16
N SER A 9 -0.78 1.20 -2.30
CA SER A 9 -1.06 2.35 -3.20
C SER A 9 -2.44 2.32 -3.85
N GLY A 10 -3.13 1.18 -3.95
CA GLY A 10 -4.50 1.19 -4.47
C GLY A 10 -5.56 1.67 -3.47
N PHE A 11 -5.17 1.99 -2.23
CA PHE A 11 -5.97 2.83 -1.33
C PHE A 11 -5.60 4.31 -1.46
N ILE A 12 -4.38 4.62 -1.92
CA ILE A 12 -3.89 5.98 -2.18
C ILE A 12 -4.14 6.27 -3.67
N ALA A 13 -5.41 6.45 -4.03
CA ALA A 13 -5.78 6.86 -5.37
C ALA A 13 -5.34 8.31 -5.66
N ASP A 14 -5.19 9.11 -4.61
CA ASP A 14 -4.71 10.49 -4.64
C ASP A 14 -3.75 10.72 -3.47
N LEU A 15 -2.63 11.38 -3.77
CA LEU A 15 -1.61 11.73 -2.78
C LEU A 15 -2.12 12.81 -1.79
N SER A 16 -3.30 13.39 -2.03
CA SER A 16 -4.03 14.19 -1.04
C SER A 16 -4.46 13.38 0.20
N ASP A 17 -4.62 12.05 0.10
CA ASP A 17 -4.83 11.18 1.26
C ASP A 17 -3.60 11.14 2.19
N LEU A 18 -2.39 11.35 1.65
CA LEU A 18 -1.17 11.50 2.44
C LEU A 18 -1.20 12.78 3.28
N VAL A 19 -1.83 13.85 2.79
CA VAL A 19 -1.98 15.12 3.52
C VAL A 19 -2.89 14.93 4.75
N ARG A 20 -3.83 13.99 4.71
CA ARG A 20 -4.64 13.63 5.88
C ARG A 20 -3.82 12.96 6.98
N ILE A 21 -2.78 12.23 6.58
CA ILE A 21 -1.84 11.55 7.48
C ILE A 21 -0.81 12.54 8.07
N ARG A 22 -0.64 13.74 7.48
CA ARG A 22 0.21 14.84 8.00
C ARG A 22 -0.06 15.22 9.46
N ASN A 23 -1.29 15.02 9.95
CA ASN A 23 -1.65 15.33 11.34
C ASN A 23 -1.41 14.16 12.31
N ASP A 24 -0.99 12.98 11.83
CA ASP A 24 -0.66 11.83 12.69
C ASP A 24 0.86 11.79 12.90
N THR A 25 1.31 11.96 14.14
CA THR A 25 2.71 12.14 14.54
C THR A 25 3.53 10.83 14.47
N ARG A 26 3.12 9.89 13.62
CA ARG A 26 3.62 8.51 13.59
C ARG A 26 4.49 8.27 12.36
N GLN A 27 5.47 7.38 12.51
CA GLN A 27 6.32 6.89 11.42
C GLN A 27 5.44 6.34 10.31
N CYS A 28 5.59 6.81 9.07
CA CYS A 28 4.83 6.28 7.95
C CYS A 28 5.79 5.78 6.89
N THR A 29 5.87 4.46 6.72
CA THR A 29 6.63 3.85 5.64
C THR A 29 5.69 3.65 4.46
N PHE A 30 5.66 4.62 3.54
CA PHE A 30 4.79 4.53 2.38
C PHE A 30 5.38 3.68 1.26
N ASP A 31 5.17 2.37 1.34
CA ASP A 31 5.50 1.47 0.24
C ASP A 31 4.75 1.88 -1.04
N ARG A 32 5.48 2.45 -2.00
CA ARG A 32 4.94 2.76 -3.32
C ARG A 32 5.30 1.65 -4.30
N LEU A 33 4.28 0.90 -4.71
CA LEU A 33 4.34 0.11 -5.94
C LEU A 33 4.74 1.01 -7.12
N SER A 34 5.87 0.67 -7.75
CA SER A 34 6.44 1.36 -8.92
C SER A 34 5.54 1.20 -10.15
N ALA A 35 4.43 1.94 -10.23
CA ALA A 35 3.62 1.98 -11.45
C ALA A 35 3.95 3.28 -12.12
N SER A 36 4.45 3.18 -13.33
CA SER A 36 4.51 4.26 -14.31
C SER A 36 3.12 4.83 -14.70
N ARG A 37 2.08 4.68 -13.87
CA ARG A 37 0.69 5.06 -14.18
C ARG A 37 0.14 6.23 -13.38
N TYR A 38 0.83 6.70 -12.35
CA TYR A 38 0.44 7.89 -11.60
C TYR A 38 1.62 8.85 -11.49
N PRO A 39 1.46 10.12 -11.95
CA PRO A 39 2.51 11.11 -11.81
C PRO A 39 2.80 11.37 -10.33
N LEU A 40 4.08 11.54 -10.01
CA LEU A 40 4.58 11.98 -8.70
C LEU A 40 4.34 13.48 -8.47
N GLU A 41 3.26 14.02 -9.04
CA GLU A 41 2.96 15.43 -9.00
C GLU A 41 1.74 15.61 -8.11
N MET A 42 1.94 16.25 -6.96
CA MET A 42 0.83 16.68 -6.14
C MET A 42 -0.04 17.68 -6.90
N ALA A 43 -1.35 17.64 -6.65
CA ALA A 43 -2.29 18.63 -7.14
C ALA A 43 -1.95 20.08 -6.70
N GLN A 44 -1.18 20.25 -5.61
CA GLN A 44 -0.73 21.55 -5.12
C GLN A 44 0.79 21.56 -4.89
N PRO A 45 1.52 22.60 -5.34
CA PRO A 45 2.98 22.70 -5.18
C PRO A 45 3.48 22.63 -3.73
N GLN A 46 2.69 23.17 -2.78
CA GLN A 46 3.03 23.12 -1.35
C GLN A 46 3.12 21.68 -0.80
N TYR A 47 2.34 20.76 -1.35
CA TYR A 47 2.39 19.36 -0.94
C TYR A 47 3.51 18.62 -1.66
N GLN A 48 3.84 19.04 -2.89
CA GLN A 48 4.97 18.49 -3.63
C GLN A 48 6.26 18.74 -2.85
N GLN A 49 6.45 19.98 -2.41
CA GLN A 49 7.61 20.36 -1.60
C GLN A 49 7.66 19.57 -0.28
N TRP A 50 6.52 19.45 0.43
CA TRP A 50 6.46 18.67 1.66
C TRP A 50 6.83 17.20 1.43
N LEU A 51 6.33 16.58 0.35
CA LEU A 51 6.67 15.20 0.01
C LEU A 51 8.18 15.07 -0.23
N GLU A 52 8.76 15.96 -1.03
CA GLU A 52 10.19 15.98 -1.35
C GLU A 52 11.06 16.18 -0.10
N ASP A 53 10.65 17.06 0.81
CA ASP A 53 11.38 17.32 2.07
C ASP A 53 11.42 16.10 3.01
N HIS A 54 10.39 15.23 2.95
CA HIS A 54 10.26 14.05 3.79
C HIS A 54 10.68 12.76 3.07
N LEU A 55 10.90 12.81 1.77
CA LEU A 55 11.29 11.66 0.96
C LEU A 55 12.70 11.17 1.36
N THR A 56 12.85 9.86 1.51
CA THR A 56 14.15 9.20 1.59
C THR A 56 14.22 8.08 0.56
N HIS A 57 15.42 7.87 0.01
CA HIS A 57 15.76 6.75 -0.86
C HIS A 57 16.46 5.61 -0.10
N ASN A 58 16.76 5.81 1.18
CA ASN A 58 17.41 4.82 2.02
C ASN A 58 16.42 4.29 3.06
N PRO A 59 16.00 3.01 2.99
CA PRO A 59 15.06 2.44 3.95
C PRO A 59 15.62 2.42 5.39
N GLU A 60 16.95 2.40 5.55
CA GLU A 60 17.59 2.45 6.88
C GLU A 60 17.26 3.75 7.63
N ASP A 61 17.00 4.85 6.91
CA ASP A 61 16.65 6.13 7.53
C ASP A 61 15.32 6.07 8.31
N LEU A 62 14.43 5.13 7.95
CA LEU A 62 13.18 4.86 8.66
C LEU A 62 13.43 4.26 10.05
N HIS A 63 14.56 3.57 10.22
CA HIS A 63 14.94 2.96 11.49
C HIS A 63 15.74 3.92 12.38
N LEU A 64 16.41 4.92 11.77
CA LEU A 64 17.22 5.91 12.47
C LEU A 64 16.39 7.00 13.16
N GLN A 65 15.21 7.34 12.63
CA GLN A 65 14.36 8.39 13.18
C GLN A 65 12.98 7.85 13.55
N PRO A 66 12.41 8.28 14.69
CA PRO A 66 11.16 7.76 15.16
C PRO A 66 9.92 8.37 14.48
N ALA A 67 10.06 9.17 13.41
CA ALA A 67 9.01 9.66 12.50
C ALA A 67 9.61 10.59 11.43
N GLY A 68 8.83 10.98 10.42
CA GLY A 68 9.17 12.09 9.53
C GLY A 68 9.88 11.73 8.22
N LYS A 69 9.95 10.45 7.87
CA LYS A 69 10.52 9.98 6.61
C LYS A 69 9.50 9.17 5.82
N ILE A 70 9.50 9.36 4.51
CA ILE A 70 8.67 8.68 3.53
C ILE A 70 9.62 7.92 2.60
N TYR A 71 9.53 6.59 2.59
CA TYR A 71 10.32 5.76 1.70
C TYR A 71 9.42 5.10 0.68
N LEU A 72 9.69 5.29 -0.61
CA LEU A 72 8.93 4.69 -1.70
C LEU A 72 9.55 3.34 -2.10
N ALA A 73 9.05 2.26 -1.51
CA ALA A 73 9.59 0.91 -1.73
C ALA A 73 9.19 0.30 -3.08
N GLU A 74 10.17 -0.09 -3.90
CA GLU A 74 9.94 -0.80 -5.15
C GLU A 74 9.49 -2.23 -4.91
N THR A 75 8.18 -2.45 -4.91
CA THR A 75 7.56 -3.77 -4.73
C THR A 75 7.10 -4.37 -6.06
N PRO A 76 7.18 -5.71 -6.22
CA PRO A 76 6.76 -6.38 -7.44
C PRO A 76 5.27 -6.23 -7.70
N TRP A 77 4.92 -6.16 -8.99
CA TRP A 77 3.56 -5.99 -9.47
C TRP A 77 2.76 -7.28 -9.36
N PHE A 78 1.71 -7.25 -8.54
CA PHE A 78 0.71 -8.30 -8.49
C PHE A 78 -0.62 -7.76 -9.00
N ASN A 79 -1.07 -8.27 -10.14
CA ASN A 79 -2.38 -7.94 -10.69
C ASN A 79 -3.48 -8.75 -9.97
N ILE A 80 -3.61 -8.54 -8.66
CA ILE A 80 -4.62 -9.18 -7.82
C ILE A 80 -5.40 -8.09 -7.10
N SER A 81 -6.70 -8.31 -6.89
CA SER A 81 -7.51 -7.44 -6.04
C SER A 81 -8.53 -8.26 -5.27
N ALA A 82 -8.96 -7.74 -4.12
CA ALA A 82 -9.99 -8.40 -3.32
C ALA A 82 -11.33 -8.51 -4.07
N THR A 83 -11.62 -7.58 -5.00
CA THR A 83 -12.81 -7.64 -5.85
C THR A 83 -12.74 -8.83 -6.81
N ILE A 84 -11.64 -8.97 -7.55
CA ILE A 84 -11.42 -10.08 -8.49
C ILE A 84 -11.51 -11.42 -7.75
N ILE A 85 -10.89 -11.53 -6.58
CA ILE A 85 -10.92 -12.75 -5.77
C ILE A 85 -12.35 -13.13 -5.37
N ARG A 86 -13.17 -12.17 -4.90
CA ARG A 86 -14.55 -12.43 -4.51
C ARG A 86 -15.42 -12.84 -5.70
N GLU A 87 -15.29 -12.15 -6.84
CA GLU A 87 -16.03 -12.49 -8.06
C GLU A 87 -15.70 -13.89 -8.55
N ARG A 88 -14.42 -14.27 -8.56
CA ARG A 88 -14.00 -15.63 -8.92
C ARG A 88 -14.57 -16.68 -7.99
N LEU A 89 -14.51 -16.44 -6.67
CA LEU A 89 -15.06 -17.36 -5.67
C LEU A 89 -16.58 -17.54 -5.84
N GLN A 90 -17.31 -16.47 -6.14
CA GLN A 90 -18.75 -16.53 -6.41
C GLN A 90 -19.07 -17.32 -7.69
N ASN A 91 -18.23 -17.18 -8.72
CA ASN A 91 -18.38 -17.91 -9.98
C ASN A 91 -17.87 -19.37 -9.92
N GLY A 92 -17.29 -19.78 -8.78
CA GLY A 92 -16.68 -21.11 -8.64
C GLY A 92 -15.36 -21.29 -9.40
N GLU A 93 -14.70 -20.20 -9.77
CA GLU A 93 -13.40 -20.20 -10.45
C GLU A 93 -12.24 -20.44 -9.46
N SER A 94 -11.15 -21.04 -9.95
CA SER A 94 -9.97 -21.29 -9.11
C SER A 94 -9.22 -20.00 -8.75
N CYS A 95 -8.82 -19.91 -7.48
CA CYS A 95 -8.03 -18.82 -6.90
C CYS A 95 -6.71 -19.31 -6.27
N GLU A 96 -6.28 -20.55 -6.56
CA GLU A 96 -5.08 -21.17 -6.01
C GLU A 96 -3.79 -20.38 -6.31
N ASP A 97 -3.73 -19.73 -7.48
CA ASP A 97 -2.59 -18.89 -7.88
C ASP A 97 -2.63 -17.48 -7.27
N LEU A 98 -3.75 -17.10 -6.62
CA LEU A 98 -3.97 -15.74 -6.11
C LEU A 98 -3.88 -15.65 -4.59
N LEU A 99 -4.03 -16.78 -3.90
CA LEU A 99 -4.13 -16.84 -2.45
C LEU A 99 -3.33 -18.01 -1.89
N PRO A 100 -2.69 -17.83 -0.72
CA PRO A 100 -2.12 -18.96 0.00
C PRO A 100 -3.18 -20.02 0.31
N GLU A 101 -2.83 -21.29 0.17
CA GLU A 101 -3.71 -22.44 0.44
C GLU A 101 -4.43 -22.34 1.80
N PRO A 102 -3.77 -21.95 2.92
CA PRO A 102 -4.46 -21.86 4.20
C PRO A 102 -5.62 -20.86 4.21
N VAL A 103 -5.52 -19.79 3.42
CA VAL A 103 -6.56 -18.75 3.30
C VAL A 103 -7.75 -19.29 2.50
N LEU A 104 -7.50 -20.02 1.41
CA LEU A 104 -8.55 -20.66 0.61
C LEU A 104 -9.31 -21.71 1.41
N THR A 105 -8.59 -22.54 2.17
CA THR A 105 -9.18 -23.54 3.05
C THR A 105 -10.10 -22.88 4.09
N TYR A 106 -9.66 -21.76 4.69
CA TYR A 106 -10.50 -21.00 5.61
C TYR A 106 -11.76 -20.42 4.94
N ILE A 107 -11.63 -19.78 3.78
CA ILE A 107 -12.75 -19.22 3.02
C ILE A 107 -13.80 -20.30 2.72
N ASN A 108 -13.36 -21.47 2.29
CA ASN A 108 -14.23 -22.59 1.97
C ASN A 108 -14.93 -23.18 3.21
N GLN A 109 -14.22 -23.31 4.34
CA GLN A 109 -14.79 -23.80 5.60
C GLN A 109 -15.87 -22.86 6.14
N GLN A 110 -15.67 -21.55 6.01
CA GLN A 110 -16.61 -20.54 6.51
C GLN A 110 -17.72 -20.20 5.50
N GLY A 111 -17.67 -20.74 4.28
CA GLY A 111 -18.65 -20.42 3.23
C GLY A 111 -18.63 -18.95 2.80
N LEU A 112 -17.48 -18.29 2.89
CA LEU A 112 -17.36 -16.87 2.51
C LEU A 112 -17.40 -16.70 0.99
N TYR A 113 -18.07 -15.65 0.53
CA TYR A 113 -18.09 -15.23 -0.88
C TYR A 113 -18.69 -16.28 -1.84
N ARG A 114 -19.65 -17.06 -1.36
CA ARG A 114 -20.50 -17.96 -2.15
C ARG A 114 -21.91 -17.39 -2.29
#